data_AF-A0A7C7GGK5-F1
#
_entry.id   AF-A0A7C7GGK5-F1
#
_cell.length_a   1.000
_cell.length_b   1.000
_cell.length_c   1.000
_cell.angle_alpha   90.00
_cell.angle_beta   90.00
_cell.angle_gamma   90.00
#
_symmetry.space_group_name_H-M   'P 1'
#
loop_
_entity.id
_entity.type
_entity.pdbx_description
1 polymer ?
#
loop_
_entity_poly.entity_id
_entity_poly.type
_entity_poly.pdbx_seq_one_letter_code
_entity_poly.pdbx_strand_id
1 'polypeptide(L)'
;MSDGDGLDYASSGVDIDLEAASVASLIGALSKSVRKSGTPGAPVDLPGGFGGLVEFGDNLLALATDGVGSKLQIANELGQLAGV
;
A
#
# COMPACT_ATOMS: atom_id res chain seq x y z
N MET A 1 -8.94 -10.88 39.38
CA MET A 1 -8.78 -11.88 38.31
C MET A 1 -8.22 -11.12 37.13
N SER A 2 -7.15 -11.63 36.53
CA SER A 2 -6.30 -10.95 35.54
C SER A 2 -7.06 -10.44 34.33
N ASP A 3 -6.97 -9.14 34.06
CA ASP A 3 -7.46 -8.51 32.85
C ASP A 3 -6.70 -9.07 31.64
N GLY A 4 -7.48 -9.55 30.66
CA GLY A 4 -6.96 -10.09 29.42
C GLY A 4 -6.53 -8.97 28.48
N ASP A 5 -5.32 -8.43 28.69
CA ASP A 5 -4.61 -7.70 27.63
C ASP A 5 -4.16 -8.71 26.57
N GLY A 6 -5.11 -9.12 25.73
CA GLY A 6 -4.83 -9.85 24.52
C GLY A 6 -4.00 -8.94 23.61
N LEU A 7 -2.80 -9.38 23.25
CA LEU A 7 -1.99 -8.73 22.23
C LEU A 7 -2.84 -8.57 20.96
N ASP A 8 -3.22 -7.34 20.64
CA ASP A 8 -3.87 -7.04 19.38
C ASP A 8 -2.83 -6.67 18.31
N TYR A 9 -3.16 -6.93 17.05
CA TYR A 9 -2.24 -6.67 15.94
C TYR A 9 -1.97 -5.16 15.76
N ALA A 10 -2.95 -4.32 16.14
CA ALA A 10 -2.87 -2.86 16.09
C ALA A 10 -1.82 -2.30 17.07
N SER A 11 -1.77 -2.78 18.31
CA SER A 11 -0.78 -2.39 19.33
C SER A 11 0.65 -2.82 18.98
N SER A 12 0.79 -3.79 18.06
CA SER A 12 2.09 -4.14 17.45
C SER A 12 2.52 -3.15 16.36
N GLY A 13 1.76 -2.07 16.15
CA GLY A 13 2.04 -1.02 15.16
C GLY A 13 1.42 -1.27 13.79
N VAL A 14 0.52 -2.25 13.65
CA VAL A 14 -0.13 -2.58 12.38
C VAL A 14 -1.64 -2.42 12.51
N ASP A 15 -2.11 -1.19 12.30
CA ASP A 15 -3.53 -0.86 12.26
C ASP A 15 -4.00 -0.75 10.80
N ILE A 16 -4.74 -1.76 10.36
CA ILE A 16 -5.23 -1.92 8.99
C ILE A 16 -6.24 -0.82 8.63
N ASP A 17 -7.07 -0.37 9.59
CA ASP A 17 -8.08 0.66 9.35
C ASP A 17 -7.42 2.04 9.20
N LEU A 18 -6.43 2.34 10.03
CA LEU A 18 -5.60 3.55 9.89
C LEU A 18 -4.79 3.55 8.58
N GLU A 19 -4.24 2.40 8.19
CA GLU A 19 -3.54 2.24 6.92
C GLU A 19 -4.49 2.49 5.74
N ALA A 20 -5.66 1.84 5.74
CA ALA A 20 -6.66 2.02 4.70
C ALA A 20 -7.13 3.47 4.58
N ALA A 21 -7.35 4.16 5.70
CA ALA A 21 -7.72 5.58 5.72
C ALA A 21 -6.61 6.48 5.12
N SER A 22 -5.35 6.19 5.45
CA SER A 22 -4.19 6.93 4.95
C SER A 22 -4.01 6.73 3.44
N VAL A 23 -4.14 5.49 2.98
CA VAL A 23 -4.10 5.13 1.55
C VAL A 23 -5.24 5.81 0.79
N ALA A 24 -6.47 5.78 1.33
CA ALA A 24 -7.61 6.44 0.72
C ALA A 24 -7.43 7.97 0.62
N SER A 25 -6.86 8.60 1.65
CA SER A 25 -6.53 10.03 1.63
C SER A 25 -5.49 10.37 0.56
N LEU A 26 -4.43 9.56 0.44
CA LEU A 26 -3.40 9.72 -0.58
C LEU A 26 -3.97 9.57 -1.99
N ILE A 27 -4.76 8.51 -2.23
CA ILE A 27 -5.44 8.29 -3.52
C ILE A 27 -6.35 9.47 -3.85
N GLY A 28 -7.09 9.99 -2.86
CA GLY A 28 -7.96 11.15 -3.03
C GLY A 28 -7.22 12.44 -3.39
N ALA A 29 -5.95 12.57 -2.99
CA ALA A 29 -5.10 13.72 -3.33
C ALA A 29 -4.50 13.63 -4.75
N LEU A 30 -4.47 12.44 -5.37
CA LEU A 30 -3.93 12.26 -6.71
C LEU A 30 -4.90 12.81 -7.77
N SER A 31 -4.36 13.53 -8.76
CA SER A 31 -5.15 13.95 -9.92
C SER A 31 -5.51 12.75 -10.80
N LYS A 32 -6.71 12.75 -11.38
CA LYS A 32 -7.13 11.74 -12.36
C LYS A 32 -6.13 11.64 -13.51
N SER A 33 -5.93 10.43 -14.03
CA SER A 33 -5.09 10.21 -15.20
C SER A 33 -5.56 11.06 -16.38
N VAL A 34 -4.59 11.65 -17.09
CA VAL A 34 -4.80 12.38 -18.35
C VAL A 34 -4.96 11.45 -19.56
N ARG A 35 -4.68 10.15 -19.39
CA ARG A 35 -4.79 9.15 -20.46
C ARG A 35 -6.23 8.71 -20.63
N LYS A 36 -6.70 8.69 -21.88
CA LYS A 36 -8.02 8.17 -22.23
C LYS A 36 -8.08 6.66 -21.95
N SER A 37 -9.17 6.18 -21.33
CA SER A 37 -9.40 4.74 -21.11
C SER A 37 -9.28 3.94 -22.42
N GLY A 38 -8.73 2.73 -22.33
CA GLY A 38 -8.47 1.86 -23.47
C GLY A 38 -7.24 2.24 -24.31
N THR A 39 -6.43 3.22 -23.87
CA THR A 39 -5.17 3.57 -24.54
C THR A 39 -3.96 3.08 -23.75
N PRO A 40 -2.82 2.76 -24.38
CA PRO A 40 -1.65 2.23 -23.68
C PRO A 40 -1.24 3.08 -22.46
N GLY A 41 -1.07 2.41 -21.32
CA GLY A 41 -0.74 3.02 -20.04
C GLY A 41 -1.91 3.74 -19.34
N ALA A 42 -3.12 3.71 -19.88
CA ALA A 42 -4.30 4.20 -19.17
C ALA A 42 -4.60 3.31 -17.97
N PRO A 43 -5.01 3.87 -16.81
CA PRO A 43 -5.42 3.07 -15.67
C PRO A 43 -6.64 2.23 -16.02
N VAL A 44 -6.67 0.99 -15.53
CA VAL A 44 -7.83 0.10 -15.60
C VAL A 44 -8.48 0.09 -14.22
N ASP A 45 -9.78 0.40 -14.17
CA ASP A 45 -10.54 0.35 -12.93
C ASP A 45 -10.80 -1.12 -12.56
N LEU A 46 -10.23 -1.55 -11.43
CA LEU A 46 -10.45 -2.87 -10.86
C LEU A 46 -10.83 -2.70 -9.38
N PRO A 47 -12.14 -2.54 -9.08
CA PRO A 47 -12.62 -2.38 -7.72
C PRO A 47 -12.18 -3.55 -6.83
N GLY A 48 -11.53 -3.25 -5.71
CA GLY A 48 -11.02 -4.25 -4.76
C GLY A 48 -9.69 -4.90 -5.17
N GLY A 49 -9.05 -4.47 -6.25
CA GLY A 49 -7.70 -4.88 -6.61
C GLY A 49 -6.65 -4.29 -5.67
N PHE A 50 -5.67 -5.10 -5.27
CA PHE A 50 -4.57 -4.67 -4.38
C PHE A 50 -3.44 -3.92 -5.12
N GLY A 51 -3.37 -4.04 -6.45
CA GLY A 51 -2.36 -3.40 -7.30
C GLY A 51 -2.99 -2.51 -8.37
N GLY A 52 -2.23 -1.52 -8.84
CA GLY A 52 -2.64 -0.68 -9.95
C GLY A 52 -2.51 -1.42 -11.28
N LEU A 53 -3.53 -1.36 -12.13
CA LEU A 53 -3.49 -1.96 -13.47
C LEU A 53 -3.42 -0.87 -14.54
N VAL A 54 -2.64 -1.12 -15.58
CA VAL A 54 -2.60 -0.26 -16.77
C VAL A 54 -2.70 -1.07 -18.07
N GLU A 55 -3.33 -0.46 -19.07
CA GLU A 55 -3.47 -1.01 -20.43
C GLU A 55 -2.10 -1.33 -21.06
N PHE A 56 -1.92 -2.56 -21.56
CA PHE A 56 -0.67 -3.03 -22.19
C PHE A 56 -0.93 -3.89 -23.43
N GLY A 57 -1.60 -3.30 -24.43
CA GLY A 57 -1.96 -3.99 -25.67
C GLY A 57 -2.99 -5.09 -25.40
N ASP A 58 -2.66 -6.33 -25.75
CA ASP A 58 -3.53 -7.50 -25.50
C ASP A 58 -3.45 -8.00 -24.04
N ASN A 59 -2.62 -7.36 -23.20
CA ASN A 59 -2.41 -7.73 -21.80
C ASN A 59 -2.62 -6.52 -20.87
N LEU A 60 -2.58 -6.79 -19.56
CA LEU A 60 -2.54 -5.77 -18.51
C LEU A 60 -1.21 -5.83 -17.78
N LEU A 61 -0.65 -4.66 -17.45
CA LEU A 61 0.52 -4.56 -16.58
C LEU A 61 0.06 -4.25 -15.16
N ALA A 62 0.42 -5.13 -14.22
CA ALA A 62 0.16 -4.94 -12.79
C ALA A 62 1.35 -4.24 -12.12
N LEU A 63 1.02 -3.18 -11.38
CA LEU A 63 1.94 -2.37 -10.60
C LEU A 63 1.64 -2.61 -9.13
N ALA A 64 2.64 -3.06 -8.38
CA ALA A 64 2.59 -3.19 -6.95
C ALA A 64 3.78 -2.45 -6.35
N THR A 65 3.55 -1.74 -5.25
CA THR A 65 4.61 -1.14 -4.43
C THR A 65 4.69 -1.93 -3.14
N ASP A 66 5.88 -2.36 -2.75
CA ASP A 66 6.10 -3.05 -1.48
C ASP A 66 6.67 -2.08 -0.43
N GLY A 67 6.21 -2.24 0.80
CA GLY A 67 6.62 -1.42 1.94
C GLY A 67 7.59 -2.18 2.83
N VAL A 68 8.59 -1.50 3.36
CA VAL A 68 9.60 -2.13 4.22
C VAL A 68 9.10 -2.37 5.65
N GLY A 69 8.08 -1.61 6.08
CA GLY A 69 7.42 -1.75 7.38
C GLY A 69 8.28 -1.40 8.59
N SER A 70 7.91 -1.93 9.75
CA SER A 70 8.59 -1.72 11.05
C SER A 70 10.05 -2.21 11.08
N LYS A 71 10.49 -2.95 10.06
CA LYS A 71 11.91 -3.30 9.85
C LYS A 71 12.80 -2.05 9.80
N LEU A 72 12.30 -0.94 9.25
CA LEU A 72 13.00 0.34 9.24
C LEU A 72 13.26 0.90 10.64
N GLN A 73 12.35 0.68 11.59
CA GLN A 73 12.52 1.18 12.98
C GLN A 73 13.70 0.50 13.66
N ILE A 74 13.75 -0.84 13.60
CA ILE A 74 14.85 -1.63 14.17
C ILE A 74 16.17 -1.31 13.46
N ALA A 75 16.15 -1.21 12.12
CA ALA A 75 17.35 -0.87 11.35
C ALA A 75 17.91 0.52 11.70
N ASN A 76 17.03 1.49 11.97
CA ASN A 76 17.41 2.82 12.39
C ASN A 76 17.98 2.84 13.82
N GLU A 77 17.39 2.08 14.75
CA GLU A 77 17.92 1.90 16.11
C GLU A 77 19.30 1.25 16.13
N LEU A 78 19.53 0.28 15.24
CA LEU A 78 20.81 -0.44 15.12
C LEU A 78 21.84 0.31 14.25
N GLY A 79 21.45 1.40 13.58
CA GLY A 79 22.29 2.11 12.61
C GLY A 79 22.68 1.25 11.39
N GLN A 80 21.90 0.22 11.08
CA GLN A 80 22.18 -0.74 10.01
C GLN A 80 21.03 -0.76 8.99
N LEU A 81 21.14 0.09 7.97
CA LEU A 81 20.15 0.21 6.89
C LEU A 81 20.42 -0.75 5.71
N ALA A 82 21.55 -1.46 5.72
CA ALA A 82 21.90 -2.38 4.64
C ALA A 82 20.98 -3.62 4.68
N GLY A 83 20.19 -3.83 3.63
CA GLY A 83 19.27 -4.97 3.50
C GLY A 83 17.82 -4.69 3.93
N VAL A 84 17.51 -3.41 4.16
CA VAL A 84 16.14 -2.89 4.32
C VAL A 84 15.65 -2.41 2.97
#